data_AF-A0A512NFW1-F1
#
_entry.id   AF-A0A512NFW1-F1
#
_cell.length_a   1.000
_cell.length_b   1.000
_cell.length_c   1.000
_cell.angle_alpha   90.00
_cell.angle_beta   90.00
_cell.angle_gamma   90.00
#
_symmetry.space_group_name_H-M   'P 1'
#
loop_
_entity.id
_entity.type
_entity.pdbx_description
1 polymer ?
#
loop_
_entity_poly.entity_id
_entity_poly.type
_entity_poly.pdbx_seq_one_letter_code
_entity_poly.pdbx_strand_id
1 'polypeptide(L)'
;MRTLAFALILLSAGSAAMAQEKKYPPLSDYMMEQGAEIALARSAAPDNVSGPATVKVLTPQGFKVAVEGQNGFVCLVLRGWGAPTYSPPPLRDYVYVADLRAPICFDQISSRTMMPYYELRHTLGMQGKGPDEIARGVEAAYAKGELPNVTTASIAYMFSADQYLGPHLGHGFIYPHLMLFLPYYDNARLGDNDRRSGLPFLSDDAGTPFAVTIVPMDKSFAVKAKK
;
A
#
# COMPACT_ATOMS: atom_id res chain seq x y z
N MET A 1 4.74 -74.73 9.54
CA MET A 1 5.01 -73.36 10.01
C MET A 1 5.36 -72.53 8.77
N ARG A 2 4.40 -71.77 8.21
CA ARG A 2 4.15 -70.33 8.49
C ARG A 2 5.40 -69.48 8.15
N THR A 3 5.42 -68.52 7.22
CA THR A 3 4.36 -67.73 6.55
C THR A 3 5.02 -66.94 5.40
N LEU A 4 4.37 -66.81 4.23
CA LEU A 4 4.78 -65.83 3.20
C LEU A 4 4.41 -64.41 3.68
N ALA A 5 5.36 -63.49 3.65
CA ALA A 5 5.12 -62.07 3.93
C ALA A 5 4.71 -61.35 2.64
N PHE A 6 3.44 -60.96 2.55
CA PHE A 6 2.94 -60.02 1.55
C PHE A 6 3.28 -58.59 2.01
N ALA A 7 4.11 -57.89 1.24
CA ALA A 7 4.34 -56.46 1.44
C ALA A 7 3.21 -55.67 0.77
N LEU A 8 2.35 -55.04 1.59
CA LEU A 8 1.29 -54.15 1.13
C LEU A 8 1.86 -52.72 1.00
N ILE A 9 2.10 -52.27 -0.23
CA ILE A 9 2.49 -50.88 -0.51
C ILE A 9 1.20 -50.05 -0.53
N LEU A 10 0.96 -49.29 0.54
CA LEU A 10 -0.13 -48.31 0.62
C LEU A 10 0.29 -47.04 -0.15
N LEU A 11 -0.22 -46.86 -1.36
CA LEU A 11 -0.18 -45.57 -2.06
C LEU A 11 -1.18 -44.62 -1.39
N SER A 12 -0.69 -43.74 -0.52
CA SER A 12 -1.44 -42.58 -0.05
C SER A 12 -1.53 -41.54 -1.18
N ALA A 13 -2.67 -41.51 -1.88
CA ALA A 13 -3.01 -40.43 -2.80
C ALA A 13 -3.28 -39.14 -2.00
N GLY A 14 -2.26 -38.29 -1.88
CA GLY A 14 -2.42 -36.94 -1.36
C GLY A 14 -3.20 -36.11 -2.36
N SER A 15 -4.45 -35.78 -2.05
CA SER A 15 -5.20 -34.75 -2.76
C SER A 15 -4.49 -33.40 -2.53
N ALA A 16 -3.68 -32.96 -3.49
CA ALA A 16 -3.25 -31.58 -3.55
C ALA A 16 -4.49 -30.73 -3.81
N ALA A 17 -5.06 -30.14 -2.76
CA ALA A 17 -6.05 -29.08 -2.92
C ALA A 17 -5.36 -27.95 -3.68
N MET A 18 -5.68 -27.79 -4.96
CA MET A 18 -5.26 -26.60 -5.71
C MET A 18 -5.94 -25.41 -5.04
N ALA A 19 -5.15 -24.62 -4.31
CA ALA A 19 -5.62 -23.36 -3.76
C ALA A 19 -6.14 -22.51 -4.92
N GLN A 20 -7.44 -22.19 -4.89
CA GLN A 20 -8.04 -21.36 -5.91
C GLN A 20 -7.42 -19.97 -5.83
N GLU A 21 -6.72 -19.58 -6.90
CA GLU A 21 -6.03 -18.29 -6.96
C GLU A 21 -7.07 -17.16 -6.86
N LYS A 22 -6.97 -16.37 -5.80
CA LYS A 22 -7.90 -15.27 -5.53
C LYS A 22 -7.71 -14.20 -6.60
N LYS A 23 -8.79 -13.84 -7.29
CA LYS A 23 -8.79 -12.83 -8.38
C LYS A 23 -9.20 -11.47 -7.84
N TYR A 24 -8.62 -10.40 -8.42
CA TYR A 24 -9.12 -9.05 -8.15
C TYR A 24 -10.55 -8.89 -8.67
N PRO A 25 -11.41 -8.18 -7.92
CA PRO A 25 -12.64 -7.61 -8.45
C PRO A 25 -12.41 -6.80 -9.74
N PRO A 26 -13.46 -6.57 -10.55
CA PRO A 26 -13.38 -5.72 -11.73
C PRO A 26 -12.81 -4.34 -11.40
N LEU A 27 -12.02 -3.77 -12.31
CA LEU A 27 -11.43 -2.43 -12.13
C LEU A 27 -12.48 -1.37 -11.79
N SER A 28 -13.70 -1.47 -12.33
CA SER A 28 -14.83 -0.57 -12.02
C SER A 28 -15.09 -0.41 -10.53
N ASP A 29 -14.91 -1.46 -9.75
CA ASP A 29 -15.21 -1.47 -8.30
C ASP A 29 -14.15 -0.70 -7.52
N TYR A 30 -12.98 -0.50 -8.13
CA TYR A 30 -11.89 0.30 -7.62
C TYR A 30 -11.95 1.75 -8.12
N MET A 31 -12.73 2.06 -9.15
CA MET A 31 -12.82 3.43 -9.67
C MET A 31 -13.60 4.33 -8.73
N MET A 32 -13.39 5.64 -8.90
CA MET A 32 -14.15 6.69 -8.22
C MET A 32 -14.58 7.74 -9.24
N GLU A 33 -15.64 8.47 -8.93
CA GLU A 33 -15.93 9.73 -9.62
C GLU A 33 -14.75 10.69 -9.38
N GLN A 34 -14.33 11.42 -10.42
CA GLN A 34 -13.11 12.21 -10.40
C GLN A 34 -13.12 13.29 -9.31
N GLY A 35 -14.22 14.04 -9.15
CA GLY A 35 -14.39 15.04 -8.10
C GLY A 35 -14.28 14.44 -6.70
N ALA A 36 -14.95 13.32 -6.47
CA ALA A 36 -14.87 12.57 -5.21
C ALA A 36 -13.44 12.07 -4.92
N GLU A 37 -12.71 11.59 -5.94
CA GLU A 37 -11.32 11.15 -5.77
C GLU A 37 -10.38 12.32 -5.46
N ILE A 38 -10.57 13.48 -6.12
CA ILE A 38 -9.80 14.69 -5.82
C ILE A 38 -10.05 15.16 -4.40
N ALA A 39 -11.31 15.20 -3.96
CA ALA A 39 -11.69 15.59 -2.61
C ALA A 39 -11.08 14.66 -1.56
N LEU A 40 -11.14 13.35 -1.80
CA LEU A 40 -10.57 12.35 -0.92
C LEU A 40 -9.03 12.45 -0.88
N ALA A 41 -8.36 12.60 -2.03
CA ALA A 41 -6.91 12.79 -2.09
C ALA A 41 -6.45 14.04 -1.31
N ARG A 42 -7.19 15.16 -1.41
CA ARG A 42 -6.87 16.38 -0.66
C ARG A 42 -7.01 16.23 0.85
N SER A 43 -7.91 15.35 1.31
CA SER A 43 -8.06 15.06 2.75
C SER A 43 -6.87 14.29 3.35
N ALA A 44 -5.91 13.83 2.54
CA ALA A 44 -4.73 13.14 3.04
C ALA A 44 -3.79 14.04 3.85
N ALA A 45 -3.87 15.37 3.74
CA ALA A 45 -3.00 16.31 4.43
C ALA A 45 -3.75 17.60 4.85
N PRO A 46 -3.17 18.42 5.75
CA PRO A 46 -3.70 19.74 6.07
C PRO A 46 -3.82 20.65 4.85
N ASP A 47 -4.75 21.62 4.89
CA ASP A 47 -5.09 22.47 3.74
C ASP A 47 -3.89 23.26 3.17
N ASN A 48 -2.93 23.68 4.01
CA ASN A 48 -1.72 24.37 3.55
C ASN A 48 -0.75 23.44 2.78
N VAL A 49 -0.91 22.12 2.90
CA VAL A 49 -0.14 21.09 2.19
C VAL A 49 -0.90 20.61 0.95
N SER A 50 -2.13 20.14 1.12
CA SER A 50 -2.92 19.55 0.02
C SER A 50 -3.63 20.57 -0.86
N GLY A 51 -3.89 21.78 -0.35
CA GLY A 51 -4.50 22.89 -1.09
C GLY A 51 -3.76 23.23 -2.39
N PRO A 52 -2.45 23.52 -2.32
CA PRO A 52 -1.62 23.81 -3.49
C PRO A 52 -0.88 22.59 -4.09
N ALA A 53 -1.23 21.37 -3.67
CA ALA A 53 -0.61 20.14 -4.20
C ALA A 53 -1.15 19.76 -5.58
N THR A 54 -0.33 19.06 -6.36
CA THR A 54 -0.80 18.34 -7.55
C THR A 54 -1.67 17.19 -7.08
N VAL A 55 -2.78 16.93 -7.76
CA VAL A 55 -3.65 15.79 -7.47
C VAL A 55 -3.67 14.85 -8.65
N LYS A 56 -3.35 13.57 -8.41
CA LYS A 56 -3.50 12.49 -9.38
C LYS A 56 -4.70 11.61 -9.03
N VAL A 57 -5.45 11.21 -10.05
CA VAL A 57 -6.61 10.30 -9.94
C VAL A 57 -6.36 9.03 -10.71
N LEU A 58 -6.91 7.91 -10.26
CA LEU A 58 -6.81 6.66 -10.97
C LEU A 58 -7.69 6.68 -12.23
N THR A 59 -7.13 6.25 -13.36
CA THR A 59 -7.84 6.05 -14.63
C THR A 59 -7.65 4.59 -15.11
N PRO A 60 -8.39 4.12 -16.13
CA PRO A 60 -8.13 2.80 -16.70
C PRO A 60 -6.73 2.62 -17.32
N GLN A 61 -5.95 3.70 -17.46
CA GLN A 61 -4.56 3.67 -17.91
C GLN A 61 -3.54 3.93 -16.78
N GLY A 62 -3.98 3.90 -15.52
CA GLY A 62 -3.16 4.25 -14.35
C GLY A 62 -3.44 5.67 -13.83
N PHE A 63 -2.60 6.15 -12.92
CA PHE A 63 -2.75 7.49 -12.33
C PHE A 63 -2.45 8.59 -13.34
N LYS A 64 -3.31 9.61 -13.38
CA LYS A 64 -3.13 10.82 -14.21
C LYS A 64 -3.34 12.08 -13.39
N VAL A 65 -2.63 13.15 -13.75
CA VAL A 65 -2.83 14.46 -13.13
C VAL A 65 -4.22 14.98 -13.49
N ALA A 66 -5.02 15.28 -12.45
CA ALA A 66 -6.32 15.92 -12.59
C ALA A 66 -6.30 17.39 -12.16
N VAL A 67 -5.37 17.74 -11.26
CA VAL A 67 -5.13 19.12 -10.83
C VAL A 67 -3.63 19.37 -10.77
N GLU A 68 -3.15 20.40 -11.46
CA GLU A 68 -1.77 20.86 -11.35
C GLU A 68 -1.57 21.69 -10.08
N GLY A 69 -0.52 21.37 -9.33
CA GLY A 69 -0.13 22.04 -8.10
C GLY A 69 1.09 22.95 -8.28
N GLN A 70 1.49 23.60 -7.19
CA GLN A 70 2.55 24.61 -7.18
C GLN A 70 3.57 24.43 -6.05
N ASN A 71 3.31 23.54 -5.08
CA ASN A 71 4.19 23.32 -3.93
C ASN A 71 5.04 22.05 -4.03
N GLY A 72 4.96 21.29 -5.13
CA GLY A 72 5.70 20.05 -5.36
C GLY A 72 5.21 18.83 -4.55
N PHE A 73 4.19 18.98 -3.71
CA PHE A 73 3.48 17.86 -3.12
C PHE A 73 2.57 17.21 -4.15
N VAL A 74 2.36 15.90 -4.02
CA VAL A 74 1.43 15.16 -4.89
C VAL A 74 0.53 14.29 -4.04
N CYS A 75 -0.78 14.51 -4.12
CA CYS A 75 -1.76 13.70 -3.42
C CYS A 75 -2.52 12.76 -4.39
N LEU A 76 -2.80 11.54 -3.95
CA LEU A 76 -3.57 10.53 -4.69
C LEU A 76 -4.22 9.53 -3.72
N VAL A 77 -5.11 8.68 -4.23
CA VAL A 77 -5.76 7.63 -3.43
C VAL A 77 -5.25 6.26 -3.88
N LEU A 78 -4.51 5.54 -3.04
CA LEU A 78 -4.13 4.16 -3.33
C LEU A 78 -5.33 3.22 -3.16
N ARG A 79 -5.28 2.10 -3.89
CA ARG A 79 -6.26 1.00 -3.87
C ARG A 79 -5.68 -0.22 -3.18
N GLY A 80 -6.56 -1.18 -2.85
CA GLY A 80 -6.18 -2.40 -2.15
C GLY A 80 -4.97 -3.10 -2.76
N TRP A 81 -4.94 -3.34 -4.08
CA TRP A 81 -3.81 -4.04 -4.74
C TRP A 81 -2.49 -3.27 -4.73
N GLY A 82 -2.48 -2.01 -4.30
CA GLY A 82 -1.27 -1.25 -3.99
C GLY A 82 -0.62 -1.63 -2.66
N ALA A 83 -1.16 -2.63 -1.96
CA ALA A 83 -0.72 -3.09 -0.64
C ALA A 83 0.71 -3.64 -0.59
N PRO A 84 1.41 -3.46 0.55
CA PRO A 84 2.81 -3.82 0.84
C PRO A 84 3.37 -5.01 0.08
N THR A 85 4.52 -4.78 -0.55
CA THR A 85 5.19 -5.72 -1.45
C THR A 85 5.76 -6.92 -0.70
N TYR A 86 6.24 -6.71 0.54
CA TYR A 86 6.96 -7.72 1.32
C TYR A 86 6.25 -8.14 2.61
N SER A 87 4.99 -7.72 2.82
CA SER A 87 4.21 -8.15 3.98
C SER A 87 3.92 -9.66 3.95
N PRO A 88 3.81 -10.36 5.10
CA PRO A 88 3.42 -11.76 5.17
C PRO A 88 2.05 -12.04 4.52
N PRO A 89 1.79 -13.25 3.97
CA PRO A 89 0.55 -13.57 3.24
C PRO A 89 -0.78 -13.24 3.96
N PRO A 90 -0.94 -13.44 5.29
CA PRO A 90 -2.17 -13.06 5.99
C PRO A 90 -2.44 -11.54 5.98
N LEU A 91 -1.39 -10.74 5.81
CA LEU A 91 -1.45 -9.29 5.65
C LEU A 91 -1.46 -8.88 4.17
N ARG A 92 -1.78 -9.77 3.23
CA ARG A 92 -1.98 -9.42 1.81
C ARG A 92 -3.44 -9.47 1.39
N ASP A 93 -4.32 -10.04 2.21
CA ASP A 93 -5.71 -10.31 1.79
C ASP A 93 -6.54 -9.06 1.46
N TYR A 94 -6.14 -7.88 1.96
CA TYR A 94 -6.79 -6.61 1.63
C TYR A 94 -6.48 -6.11 0.21
N VAL A 95 -5.57 -6.76 -0.54
CA VAL A 95 -5.35 -6.46 -1.98
C VAL A 95 -6.62 -6.64 -2.81
N TYR A 96 -7.52 -7.50 -2.34
CA TYR A 96 -8.78 -7.87 -2.99
C TYR A 96 -9.98 -7.07 -2.48
N VAL A 97 -9.78 -6.11 -1.58
CA VAL A 97 -10.84 -5.26 -1.02
C VAL A 97 -11.06 -4.08 -1.95
N ALA A 98 -12.08 -4.19 -2.80
CA ALA A 98 -12.32 -3.24 -3.90
C ALA A 98 -12.65 -1.82 -3.43
N ASP A 99 -13.24 -1.66 -2.25
CA ASP A 99 -13.62 -0.37 -1.65
C ASP A 99 -12.53 0.22 -0.76
N LEU A 100 -11.37 -0.44 -0.59
CA LEU A 100 -10.21 0.11 0.13
C LEU A 100 -9.72 1.37 -0.58
N ARG A 101 -9.69 2.48 0.16
CA ARG A 101 -9.21 3.79 -0.30
C ARG A 101 -8.23 4.35 0.72
N ALA A 102 -6.98 4.50 0.31
CA ALA A 102 -5.88 5.01 1.12
C ALA A 102 -5.39 6.35 0.54
N PRO A 103 -5.91 7.50 1.01
CA PRO A 103 -5.49 8.82 0.54
C PRO A 103 -4.13 9.15 1.12
N ILE A 104 -3.17 9.48 0.24
CA ILE A 104 -1.79 9.80 0.60
C ILE A 104 -1.41 11.11 -0.05
N CYS A 105 -0.73 12.00 0.67
CA CYS A 105 -0.06 13.15 0.08
C CYS A 105 1.46 13.10 0.30
N PHE A 106 2.18 12.85 -0.78
CA PHE A 106 3.63 12.76 -0.82
C PHE A 106 4.27 14.14 -0.78
N ASP A 107 5.32 14.29 0.01
CA ASP A 107 6.17 15.48 -0.02
C ASP A 107 6.94 15.62 -1.35
N GLN A 108 7.73 16.70 -1.46
CA GLN A 108 8.48 17.02 -2.67
C GLN A 108 9.53 15.96 -3.05
N ILE A 109 10.03 15.20 -2.07
CA ILE A 109 11.06 14.18 -2.26
C ILE A 109 10.39 12.86 -2.61
N SER A 110 9.47 12.39 -1.78
CA SER A 110 8.72 11.15 -1.94
C SER A 110 7.81 11.17 -3.17
N SER A 111 7.35 12.34 -3.64
CA SER A 111 6.65 12.44 -4.93
C SER A 111 7.55 12.10 -6.12
N ARG A 112 8.87 12.21 -5.96
CA ARG A 112 9.86 11.87 -7.00
C ARG A 112 10.51 10.52 -6.77
N THR A 113 10.55 10.02 -5.53
CA THR A 113 11.27 8.79 -5.17
C THR A 113 10.35 7.61 -4.84
N MET A 114 9.28 7.82 -4.09
CA MET A 114 8.39 6.75 -3.62
C MET A 114 7.11 6.63 -4.44
N MET A 115 6.54 7.74 -4.91
CA MET A 115 5.32 7.73 -5.70
C MET A 115 5.46 6.87 -6.97
N PRO A 116 6.57 6.90 -7.74
CA PRO A 116 6.75 6.01 -8.89
C PRO A 116 6.67 4.51 -8.54
N TYR A 117 7.19 4.13 -7.37
CA TYR A 117 7.06 2.77 -6.83
C TYR A 117 5.59 2.39 -6.59
N TYR A 118 4.81 3.28 -5.98
CA TYR A 118 3.37 3.05 -5.78
C TYR A 118 2.58 3.02 -7.09
N GLU A 119 2.89 3.90 -8.05
CA GLU A 119 2.24 3.94 -9.36
C GLU A 119 2.53 2.68 -10.18
N LEU A 120 3.77 2.17 -10.14
CA LEU A 120 4.12 0.90 -10.78
C LEU A 120 3.29 -0.25 -10.21
N ARG A 121 3.18 -0.35 -8.87
CA ARG A 121 2.40 -1.41 -8.22
C ARG A 121 0.93 -1.38 -8.64
N HIS A 122 0.36 -0.19 -8.78
CA HIS A 122 -1.01 -0.05 -9.29
C HIS A 122 -1.12 -0.46 -10.75
N THR A 123 -0.14 -0.08 -11.58
CA THR A 123 -0.09 -0.48 -12.99
C THR A 123 -0.04 -2.00 -13.14
N LEU A 124 0.80 -2.68 -12.35
CA LEU A 124 0.91 -4.13 -12.34
C LEU A 124 -0.38 -4.80 -11.81
N GLY A 125 -0.96 -4.28 -10.73
CA GLY A 125 -2.24 -4.76 -10.20
C GLY A 125 -3.39 -4.65 -11.21
N MET A 126 -3.45 -3.53 -11.95
CA MET A 126 -4.41 -3.33 -13.05
C MET A 126 -4.21 -4.30 -14.23
N GLN A 127 -3.00 -4.83 -14.41
CA GLN A 127 -2.71 -5.90 -15.37
C GLN A 127 -3.09 -7.30 -14.85
N GLY A 128 -3.67 -7.38 -13.65
CA GLY A 128 -4.09 -8.63 -13.02
C GLY A 128 -2.99 -9.36 -12.25
N LYS A 129 -1.82 -8.74 -12.07
CA LYS A 129 -0.69 -9.38 -11.36
C LYS A 129 -0.97 -9.54 -9.87
N GLY A 130 -0.76 -10.74 -9.35
CA GLY A 130 -0.86 -11.01 -7.92
C GLY A 130 0.26 -10.34 -7.10
N PRO A 131 0.18 -10.33 -5.76
CA PRO A 131 1.17 -9.68 -4.91
C PRO A 131 2.62 -10.10 -5.16
N ASP A 132 2.86 -11.40 -5.36
CA ASP A 132 4.22 -11.91 -5.63
C ASP A 132 4.74 -11.49 -7.01
N GLU A 133 3.86 -11.38 -8.01
CA GLU A 133 4.22 -10.89 -9.33
C GLU A 133 4.49 -9.38 -9.32
N ILE A 134 3.73 -8.62 -8.53
CA ILE A 134 3.97 -7.19 -8.29
C ILE A 134 5.35 -7.01 -7.64
N ALA A 135 5.69 -7.81 -6.62
CA ALA A 135 6.99 -7.76 -5.97
C ALA A 135 8.15 -8.01 -6.95
N ARG A 136 8.07 -9.08 -7.73
CA ARG A 136 9.08 -9.36 -8.79
C ARG A 136 9.16 -8.24 -9.82
N GLY A 137 8.03 -7.66 -10.20
CA GLY A 137 7.98 -6.55 -11.15
C GLY A 137 8.67 -5.29 -10.63
N VAL A 138 8.46 -4.95 -9.36
CA VAL A 138 9.15 -3.85 -8.67
C VAL A 138 10.66 -4.11 -8.60
N GLU A 139 11.07 -5.29 -8.16
CA GLU A 139 12.49 -5.65 -8.06
C GLU A 139 13.19 -5.54 -9.41
N ALA A 140 12.53 -6.02 -10.47
CA ALA A 140 13.04 -5.90 -11.83
C ALA A 140 13.17 -4.43 -12.28
N ALA A 141 12.21 -3.57 -11.94
CA ALA A 141 12.27 -2.15 -12.28
C ALA A 141 13.43 -1.44 -11.56
N TYR A 142 13.69 -1.77 -10.29
CA TYR A 142 14.88 -1.27 -9.58
C TYR A 142 16.18 -1.79 -10.17
N ALA A 143 16.27 -3.09 -10.46
CA ALA A 143 17.46 -3.70 -11.05
C ALA A 143 17.83 -3.08 -12.41
N LYS A 144 16.82 -2.59 -13.16
CA LYS A 144 17.00 -1.90 -14.44
C LYS A 144 17.21 -0.38 -14.33
N GLY A 145 17.08 0.20 -13.13
CA GLY A 145 17.13 1.65 -12.93
C GLY A 145 15.90 2.40 -13.48
N GLU A 146 14.78 1.73 -13.67
CA GLU A 146 13.51 2.33 -14.11
C GLU A 146 12.80 3.07 -12.95
N LEU A 147 13.08 2.66 -11.71
CA LEU A 147 12.63 3.36 -10.51
C LEU A 147 13.78 4.15 -9.87
N PRO A 148 13.49 5.35 -9.33
CA PRO A 148 14.48 6.18 -8.66
C PRO A 148 14.92 5.55 -7.33
N ASN A 149 16.21 5.63 -7.03
CA ASN A 149 16.76 5.15 -5.77
C ASN A 149 16.24 6.01 -4.59
N VAL A 150 15.82 5.33 -3.52
CA VAL A 150 15.35 5.96 -2.29
C VAL A 150 16.54 6.06 -1.34
N THR A 151 17.34 7.13 -1.47
CA THR A 151 18.59 7.32 -0.70
C THR A 151 18.46 8.34 0.41
N THR A 152 17.34 9.05 0.50
CA THR A 152 17.10 10.12 1.47
C THR A 152 15.75 9.93 2.13
N ALA A 153 15.69 10.22 3.43
CA ALA A 153 14.43 10.22 4.16
C ALA A 153 13.44 11.20 3.53
N SER A 154 12.18 10.80 3.47
CA SER A 154 11.08 11.62 2.98
C SER A 154 9.79 11.22 3.68
N ILE A 155 8.74 12.03 3.54
CA ILE A 155 7.47 11.80 4.23
C ILE A 155 6.28 11.79 3.29
N ALA A 156 5.21 11.13 3.71
CA ALA A 156 3.87 11.36 3.20
C ALA A 156 2.86 11.51 4.34
N TYR A 157 1.80 12.26 4.08
CA TYR A 157 0.68 12.45 5.00
C TYR A 157 -0.45 11.45 4.68
N MET A 158 -1.08 10.89 5.71
CA MET A 158 -2.30 10.10 5.64
C MET A 158 -3.27 10.53 6.76
N PHE A 159 -3.84 11.72 6.61
CA PHE A 159 -4.67 12.38 7.62
C PHE A 159 -6.18 12.24 7.38
N SER A 160 -6.59 11.55 6.32
CA SER A 160 -7.99 11.50 5.92
C SER A 160 -8.86 10.81 6.97
N ALA A 161 -9.92 11.50 7.41
CA ALA A 161 -10.97 10.96 8.26
C ALA A 161 -11.99 10.09 7.49
N ASP A 162 -11.84 10.00 6.16
CA ASP A 162 -12.71 9.23 5.26
C ASP A 162 -11.97 8.06 4.61
N GLN A 163 -10.70 7.82 4.97
CA GLN A 163 -9.94 6.67 4.50
C GLN A 163 -10.60 5.36 4.97
N TYR A 164 -10.52 4.34 4.13
CA TYR A 164 -10.88 2.97 4.47
C TYR A 164 -9.73 2.07 4.10
N LEU A 165 -9.06 1.49 5.10
CA LEU A 165 -7.87 0.66 4.91
C LEU A 165 -8.17 -0.85 4.95
N GLY A 166 -9.43 -1.21 4.67
CA GLY A 166 -9.92 -2.59 4.67
C GLY A 166 -10.45 -3.07 6.03
N PRO A 167 -10.97 -4.30 6.11
CA PRO A 167 -11.75 -4.79 7.26
C PRO A 167 -10.95 -4.91 8.56
N HIS A 168 -9.63 -5.14 8.49
CA HIS A 168 -8.78 -5.31 9.68
C HIS A 168 -8.22 -4.00 10.23
N LEU A 169 -8.09 -2.97 9.40
CA LEU A 169 -7.61 -1.63 9.78
C LEU A 169 -8.74 -0.60 9.84
N GLY A 170 -9.92 -0.92 9.29
CA GLY A 170 -11.15 -0.15 9.34
C GLY A 170 -11.01 1.34 9.00
N HIS A 171 -12.02 2.12 9.40
CA HIS A 171 -11.96 3.59 9.43
C HIS A 171 -11.33 4.13 10.73
N GLY A 172 -11.28 3.33 11.80
CA GLY A 172 -11.03 3.81 13.16
C GLY A 172 -9.70 3.41 13.79
N PHE A 173 -8.90 2.59 13.10
CA PHE A 173 -7.73 1.94 13.69
C PHE A 173 -6.42 2.66 13.37
N ILE A 174 -6.40 3.37 12.25
CA ILE A 174 -5.25 4.17 11.84
C ILE A 174 -5.62 5.64 12.05
N TYR A 175 -5.07 6.18 13.13
CA TYR A 175 -5.03 7.61 13.42
C TYR A 175 -4.47 8.37 12.19
N PRO A 176 -4.77 9.67 12.02
CA PRO A 176 -3.97 10.51 11.16
C PRO A 176 -2.50 10.22 11.44
N HIS A 177 -1.69 9.99 10.42
CA HIS A 177 -0.30 9.61 10.63
C HIS A 177 0.59 10.14 9.52
N LEU A 178 1.86 10.27 9.86
CA LEU A 178 2.93 10.44 8.88
C LEU A 178 3.46 9.06 8.51
N MET A 179 3.67 8.87 7.22
CA MET A 179 4.54 7.83 6.70
C MET A 179 5.93 8.44 6.57
N LEU A 180 6.93 7.87 7.24
CA LEU A 180 8.33 8.18 7.01
C LEU A 180 8.93 7.06 6.16
N PHE A 181 9.47 7.42 5.01
CA PHE A 181 10.21 6.51 4.15
C PHE A 181 11.66 6.53 4.60
N LEU A 182 12.03 5.53 5.41
CA LEU A 182 13.33 5.41 6.06
C LEU A 182 14.04 4.14 5.56
N PRO A 183 14.86 4.24 4.50
CA PRO A 183 15.52 3.07 3.92
C PRO A 183 16.24 2.23 4.97
N TYR A 184 16.00 0.92 4.94
CA TYR A 184 16.61 -0.12 5.79
C TYR A 184 16.29 -0.04 7.29
N TYR A 185 15.34 0.78 7.73
CA TYR A 185 14.84 0.74 9.12
C TYR A 185 14.08 -0.56 9.42
N ASP A 186 14.08 -0.96 10.68
CA ASP A 186 13.32 -2.08 11.24
C ASP A 186 12.69 -1.70 12.58
N ASN A 187 11.86 -2.59 13.15
CA ASN A 187 11.20 -2.33 14.43
C ASN A 187 12.19 -2.31 15.62
N ALA A 188 13.29 -3.07 15.56
CA ALA A 188 14.29 -3.09 16.62
C ALA A 188 14.93 -1.70 16.81
N ARG A 189 15.19 -0.98 15.71
CA ARG A 189 15.66 0.41 15.73
C ARG A 189 14.67 1.40 16.34
N LEU A 190 13.39 1.04 16.41
CA LEU A 190 12.33 1.84 17.05
C LEU A 190 12.04 1.40 18.49
N GLY A 191 12.77 0.41 19.01
CA GLY A 191 12.54 -0.15 20.34
C GLY A 191 11.40 -1.17 20.39
N ASP A 192 11.07 -1.81 19.26
CA ASP A 192 10.03 -2.84 19.16
C ASP A 192 8.66 -2.40 19.70
N ASN A 193 8.33 -1.11 19.46
CA ASN A 193 7.06 -0.55 19.88
C ASN A 193 5.88 -1.37 19.34
N ASP A 194 4.91 -1.65 20.21
CA ASP A 194 3.66 -2.29 19.80
C ASP A 194 2.90 -1.39 18.79
N ARG A 195 2.34 -1.99 17.74
CA ARG A 195 1.64 -1.27 16.65
C ARG A 195 0.46 -0.41 17.14
N ARG A 196 -0.08 -0.67 18.33
CA ARG A 196 -1.24 0.01 18.93
C ARG A 196 -0.85 0.94 20.07
N SER A 197 0.44 1.05 20.37
CA SER A 197 0.96 1.90 21.45
C SER A 197 0.77 3.40 21.21
N GLY A 198 0.50 3.81 19.96
CA GLY A 198 0.53 5.22 19.55
C GLY A 198 1.95 5.75 19.33
N LEU A 199 2.97 4.91 19.50
CA LEU A 199 4.37 5.25 19.22
C LEU A 199 4.74 4.91 17.76
N PRO A 200 5.88 5.43 17.25
CA PRO A 200 6.37 5.05 15.93
C PRO A 200 6.61 3.55 15.79
N PHE A 201 6.15 2.96 14.69
CA PHE A 201 6.35 1.55 14.37
C PHE A 201 6.53 1.37 12.86
N LEU A 202 7.19 0.30 12.44
CA LEU A 202 7.26 -0.06 11.03
C LEU A 202 6.00 -0.80 10.59
N SER A 203 5.28 -0.24 9.62
CA SER A 203 4.12 -0.93 9.06
C SER A 203 4.54 -1.94 8.01
N ASP A 204 5.42 -1.51 7.10
CA ASP A 204 5.64 -2.19 5.81
C ASP A 204 7.13 -2.29 5.47
N ASP A 205 7.47 -3.36 4.76
CA ASP A 205 8.75 -3.53 4.04
C ASP A 205 10.01 -3.33 4.94
N ALA A 206 9.95 -3.80 6.18
CA ALA A 206 11.02 -3.68 7.17
C ALA A 206 12.37 -4.25 6.70
N GLY A 207 13.46 -3.51 6.96
CA GLY A 207 14.81 -3.87 6.57
C GLY A 207 15.09 -3.71 5.06
N THR A 208 14.15 -3.16 4.28
CA THR A 208 14.33 -2.91 2.85
C THR A 208 14.50 -1.41 2.54
N PRO A 209 14.93 -1.03 1.32
CA PRO A 209 14.97 0.37 0.91
C PRO A 209 13.61 1.10 0.97
N PHE A 210 12.50 0.35 1.03
CA PHE A 210 11.13 0.87 0.96
C PHE A 210 10.42 0.86 2.31
N ALA A 211 11.16 0.62 3.40
CA ALA A 211 10.64 0.59 4.75
C ALA A 211 9.77 1.83 5.06
N VAL A 212 8.53 1.55 5.49
CA VAL A 212 7.55 2.57 5.86
C VAL A 212 7.36 2.57 7.37
N THR A 213 7.86 3.64 8.00
CA THR A 213 7.59 3.91 9.41
C THR A 213 6.33 4.74 9.54
N ILE A 214 5.42 4.33 10.41
CA ILE A 214 4.21 5.07 10.75
C ILE A 214 4.47 5.83 12.04
N VAL A 215 4.22 7.13 12.01
CA VAL A 215 4.19 7.98 13.21
C VAL A 215 2.74 8.43 13.41
N PRO A 216 2.02 7.83 14.38
CA PRO A 216 0.67 8.24 14.72
C PRO A 216 0.61 9.70 15.15
N MET A 217 -0.44 10.41 14.74
CA MET A 217 -0.75 11.78 15.12
C MET A 217 -2.06 11.82 15.91
N ASP A 218 -2.27 12.91 16.63
CA ASP A 218 -3.52 13.13 17.36
C ASP A 218 -4.74 13.14 16.42
N LYS A 219 -5.89 12.62 16.88
CA LYS A 219 -7.14 12.56 16.08
C LYS A 219 -7.64 13.93 15.66
N SER A 220 -7.30 14.99 16.39
CA SER A 220 -7.65 16.37 16.04
C SER A 220 -7.06 16.83 14.71
N PHE A 221 -6.02 16.15 14.20
CA PHE A 221 -5.44 16.41 12.88
C PHE A 221 -6.20 15.74 11.72
N ALA A 222 -7.24 14.97 12.01
CA ALA A 222 -8.00 14.27 10.97
C ALA A 222 -8.73 15.26 10.05
N VAL A 223 -8.60 15.08 8.73
CA VAL A 223 -9.17 15.98 7.73
C VAL A 223 -10.30 15.25 6.99
N LYS A 224 -11.48 15.86 6.92
CA LYS A 224 -12.61 15.34 6.12
C LYS A 224 -12.49 15.76 4.66
N ALA A 225 -12.86 14.86 3.74
CA ALA A 225 -13.00 15.19 2.33
C ALA A 225 -14.10 16.24 2.16
N LYS A 226 -13.79 17.30 1.41
CA LYS A 226 -14.73 18.38 1.09
C LYS A 226 -15.71 17.85 0.04
N LYS A 227 -17.00 17.90 0.34
CA LYS A 227 -18.07 17.51 -0.60
C LYS A 227 -18.21 18.52 -1.73
#